data_AF-A0A6J5YWS5-F1
#
_entry.id   AF-A0A6J5YWS5-F1
#
_cell.length_a   1.000
_cell.length_b   1.000
_cell.length_c   1.000
_cell.angle_alpha   90.00
_cell.angle_beta   90.00
_cell.angle_gamma   90.00
#
_symmetry.space_group_name_H-M   'P 1'
#
loop_
_entity.id
_entity.type
_entity.pdbx_description
1 polymer ?
#
loop_
_entity_poly.entity_id
_entity_poly.type
_entity_poly.pdbx_seq_one_letter_code
_entity_poly.pdbx_strand_id
1 'polypeptide(L)'
;MSAARVANAAELFAEGPSRVVVCVEPESMGIVENLCAEAGVPVSRIGVAGGDRFSIKGLVDLPLSDVIDAWTNHIPAALGAGTAQD
;
A
#
# COMPACT_ATOMS: atom_id res chain seq x y z
N MET A 1 -2.29 -4.78 7.05
CA MET A 1 -0.98 -4.89 6.39
C MET A 1 0.11 -4.38 7.32
N SER A 2 1.23 -5.08 7.37
CA SER A 2 2.46 -4.63 8.04
C SER A 2 3.62 -4.66 7.04
N ALA A 3 4.22 -3.49 6.80
CA ALA A 3 5.36 -3.34 5.91
C ALA A 3 6.62 -2.86 6.64
N ALA A 4 7.75 -3.26 6.08
CA ALA A 4 9.09 -2.83 6.46
C ALA A 4 9.90 -2.60 5.19
N ARG A 5 11.09 -2.00 5.32
CA ARG A 5 11.97 -1.63 4.17
C ARG A 5 11.43 -0.45 3.33
N VAL A 6 10.74 0.48 3.98
CA VAL A 6 10.48 1.82 3.46
C VAL A 6 11.25 2.78 4.37
N ALA A 7 12.26 3.46 3.84
CA ALA A 7 13.23 4.21 4.62
C ALA A 7 12.68 5.52 5.17
N ASN A 8 11.82 6.21 4.40
CA ASN A 8 11.27 7.51 4.76
C ASN A 8 10.03 7.86 3.93
N ALA A 9 9.42 9.01 4.22
CA ALA A 9 8.26 9.51 3.49
C ALA A 9 8.53 9.73 1.99
N ALA A 10 9.74 10.14 1.59
CA ALA A 10 10.06 10.33 0.18
C ALA A 10 10.03 9.00 -0.59
N GLU A 11 10.47 7.89 0.01
CA GLU A 11 10.33 6.56 -0.59
C GLU A 11 8.88 6.08 -0.59
N LEU A 12 8.14 6.32 0.51
CA LEU A 12 6.73 5.92 0.63
C LEU A 12 5.84 6.55 -0.45
N PHE A 13 6.07 7.83 -0.75
CA PHE A 13 5.32 8.59 -1.74
C PHE A 13 6.03 8.68 -3.10
N ALA A 14 7.12 7.92 -3.31
CA ALA A 14 7.84 7.94 -4.56
C ALA A 14 6.99 7.34 -5.69
N GLU A 15 6.85 8.07 -6.78
CA GLU A 15 6.23 7.60 -8.01
C GLU A 15 7.31 7.22 -9.03
N GLY A 16 7.12 6.09 -9.70
CA GLY A 16 8.11 5.51 -10.60
C GLY A 16 7.48 4.39 -11.43
N PRO A 17 7.68 4.40 -12.76
CA PRO A 17 7.03 3.44 -13.67
C PRO A 17 7.58 2.03 -13.47
N SER A 18 6.89 1.05 -14.08
CA SER A 18 7.35 -0.35 -14.15
C SER A 18 7.53 -1.03 -12.79
N ARG A 19 6.72 -0.65 -11.78
CA ARG A 19 6.66 -1.29 -10.47
C ARG A 19 5.29 -1.88 -10.24
N VAL A 20 5.25 -3.06 -9.64
CA VAL A 20 4.02 -3.77 -9.26
C VAL A 20 4.14 -4.27 -7.83
N VAL A 21 3.01 -4.31 -7.12
CA VAL A 21 2.91 -4.93 -5.80
C VAL A 21 1.96 -6.13 -5.93
N VAL A 22 2.41 -7.30 -5.49
CA VAL A 22 1.62 -8.52 -5.50
C VAL A 22 1.53 -9.09 -4.09
N CYS A 23 0.35 -9.60 -3.73
CA CYS A 23 0.16 -10.41 -2.53
C CYS A 23 0.02 -11.86 -2.97
N VAL A 24 0.81 -12.74 -2.39
CA VAL A 24 0.83 -14.18 -2.70
C VAL A 24 0.75 -14.97 -1.41
N GLU A 25 0.22 -16.18 -1.49
CA GLU A 25 0.25 -17.11 -0.37
C GLU A 25 1.71 -17.39 0.04
N PRO A 26 2.02 -17.51 1.35
CA PRO A 26 3.38 -17.73 1.82
C PRO A 26 4.09 -18.93 1.15
N GLU A 27 3.34 -20.00 0.87
CA GLU A 27 3.83 -21.22 0.23
C GLU A 27 4.20 -21.00 -1.24
N SER A 28 3.59 -20.00 -1.89
CA SER A 28 3.83 -19.65 -3.29
C SER A 28 4.98 -18.65 -3.47
N MET A 29 5.50 -18.07 -2.39
CA MET A 29 6.51 -17.01 -2.44
C MET A 29 7.76 -17.43 -3.23
N GLY A 30 8.30 -18.62 -2.95
CA GLY A 30 9.51 -19.11 -3.64
C GLY A 30 9.30 -19.32 -5.14
N ILE A 31 8.10 -19.74 -5.54
CA ILE A 31 7.75 -19.90 -6.97
C ILE A 31 7.78 -18.54 -7.68
N VAL A 32 7.17 -17.52 -7.06
CA VAL A 32 7.11 -16.16 -7.62
C VAL A 32 8.51 -15.54 -7.70
N GLU A 33 9.33 -15.68 -6.67
CA GLU A 33 10.70 -15.16 -6.68
C GLU A 33 11.56 -15.81 -7.77
N ASN A 34 11.44 -17.12 -7.96
CA ASN A 34 12.15 -17.83 -9.01
C ASN A 34 11.72 -17.34 -10.40
N LEU A 35 10.41 -17.21 -10.65
CA LEU A 35 9.90 -16.70 -11.93
C LEU A 35 10.39 -15.27 -12.22
N CYS A 36 10.41 -14.39 -11.20
CA CYS A 36 10.95 -13.05 -11.34
C CYS A 36 12.46 -13.07 -11.62
N ALA A 37 13.22 -13.93 -10.94
CA ALA A 37 14.65 -14.07 -11.16
C ALA A 37 14.97 -14.56 -12.58
N GLU A 38 14.24 -15.56 -13.08
CA GLU A 38 14.34 -16.06 -14.46
C GLU A 38 14.04 -14.97 -15.50
N ALA A 39 13.08 -14.09 -15.19
CA ALA A 39 12.71 -12.95 -16.03
C ALA A 39 13.63 -11.72 -15.85
N GLY A 40 14.62 -11.77 -14.94
CA GLY A 40 15.49 -10.63 -14.64
C GLY A 40 14.79 -9.46 -13.95
N VAL A 41 13.64 -9.71 -13.29
CA VAL A 41 12.85 -8.71 -12.58
C VAL A 41 13.29 -8.64 -11.11
N PRO A 42 13.78 -7.48 -10.62
CA PRO A 42 14.14 -7.32 -9.22
C PRO A 42 12.92 -7.47 -8.29
N VAL A 43 13.09 -8.18 -7.18
CA VAL A 43 12.04 -8.41 -6.18
C VAL A 43 12.47 -7.89 -4.82
N SER A 44 11.54 -7.29 -4.09
CA SER A 44 11.68 -6.96 -2.67
C SER A 44 10.46 -7.44 -1.90
N ARG A 45 10.67 -8.18 -0.81
CA ARG A 45 9.61 -8.52 0.13
C ARG A 45 9.35 -7.31 1.03
N ILE A 46 8.21 -6.64 0.85
CA ILE A 46 7.91 -5.39 1.56
C ILE A 46 7.09 -5.61 2.84
N GLY A 47 6.40 -6.75 3.01
CA GLY A 47 5.56 -6.94 4.18
C GLY A 47 4.61 -8.14 4.09
N VAL A 48 3.58 -8.11 4.95
CA VAL A 48 2.52 -9.11 5.05
C VAL A 48 1.15 -8.42 5.00
N ALA A 49 0.23 -8.96 4.20
CA ALA A 49 -1.16 -8.51 4.13
C ALA A 49 -2.02 -9.16 5.22
N GLY A 50 -3.11 -8.50 5.61
CA GLY A 50 -4.04 -8.98 6.65
C GLY A 50 -4.20 -8.03 7.85
N GLY A 51 -5.11 -8.38 8.75
CA GLY A 51 -5.50 -7.55 9.91
C GLY A 51 -6.28 -6.30 9.52
N ASP A 52 -6.62 -5.49 10.53
CA ASP A 52 -7.43 -4.28 10.45
C ASP A 52 -6.61 -2.99 10.61
N ARG A 53 -5.27 -3.09 10.51
CA ARG A 53 -4.34 -1.97 10.60
C ARG A 53 -3.49 -1.82 9.35
N PHE A 54 -3.10 -0.58 9.06
CA PHE A 54 -2.10 -0.23 8.08
C PHE A 54 -0.86 0.30 8.80
N SER A 55 0.23 -0.48 8.76
CA SER A 55 1.47 -0.15 9.47
C SER A 55 2.69 -0.23 8.56
N ILE A 56 3.56 0.77 8.68
CA ILE A 56 4.89 0.82 8.06
C ILE A 56 5.87 1.23 9.14
N LYS A 57 6.82 0.34 9.44
CA LYS A 57 7.74 0.48 10.57
C LYS A 57 8.41 1.86 10.59
N GLY A 58 8.18 2.63 11.65
CA GLY A 58 8.80 3.93 11.88
C GLY A 58 8.20 5.10 11.10
N LEU A 59 7.14 4.88 10.32
CA LEU A 59 6.51 5.93 9.50
C LEU A 59 5.02 6.11 9.78
N VAL A 60 4.24 5.03 9.84
CA VAL A 60 2.79 5.10 10.04
C VAL A 60 2.28 3.87 10.76
N ASP A 61 1.28 4.06 11.62
CA ASP A 61 0.52 2.98 12.24
C ASP A 61 -0.91 3.46 12.52
N LEU A 62 -1.84 3.10 11.64
CA LEU A 62 -3.24 3.56 11.67
C LEU A 62 -4.22 2.38 11.56
N PRO A 63 -5.43 2.50 12.11
CA PRO A 63 -6.54 1.64 11.72
C PRO A 63 -6.77 1.70 10.20
N LEU A 64 -7.05 0.57 9.57
CA LEU A 64 -7.35 0.50 8.14
C LEU A 64 -8.64 1.25 7.81
N SER A 65 -9.59 1.30 8.75
CA SER A 65 -10.81 2.10 8.65
C SER A 65 -10.51 3.57 8.36
N ASP A 66 -9.51 4.13 9.05
CA ASP A 66 -9.19 5.57 8.95
C ASP A 66 -8.55 5.87 7.59
N VAL A 67 -7.72 4.94 7.08
CA VAL A 67 -7.14 5.04 5.74
C VAL A 67 -8.22 4.98 4.66
N ILE A 68 -9.18 4.06 4.80
CA ILE A 68 -10.30 3.91 3.86
C ILE A 68 -11.20 5.15 3.89
N ASP A 69 -11.54 5.64 5.07
CA ASP A 69 -12.37 6.84 5.25
C ASP A 69 -11.69 8.06 4.63
N ALA A 70 -10.41 8.29 4.97
CA ALA A 70 -9.62 9.37 4.43
C ALA A 70 -9.45 9.29 2.90
N TRP A 71 -9.47 8.11 2.29
CA TRP A 71 -9.41 8.00 0.82
C TRP A 71 -10.78 8.20 0.17
N THR A 72 -11.83 7.59 0.72
CA THR A 72 -13.17 7.53 0.12
C THR A 72 -13.92 8.84 0.28
N ASN A 73 -13.80 9.48 1.46
CA ASN A 73 -14.65 10.59 1.86
C ASN A 73 -13.95 11.96 1.73
N HIS A 74 -12.68 12.02 1.33
CA HIS A 74 -11.95 13.28 1.27
C HIS A 74 -12.58 14.30 0.32
N ILE A 75 -12.86 13.89 -0.92
CA ILE A 75 -13.48 14.77 -1.93
C ILE A 75 -14.91 15.14 -1.53
N PRO A 76 -15.80 14.19 -1.16
CA PRO A 76 -17.14 14.53 -0.67
C PRO A 76 -17.15 15.53 0.50
N ALA A 77 -16.26 15.35 1.48
CA ALA A 77 -16.16 16.25 2.62
C ALA A 77 -15.61 17.63 2.22
N ALA A 78 -14.59 17.67 1.36
CA ALA A 78 -13.96 18.91 0.90
C ALA A 78 -14.88 19.79 0.03
N LEU A 79 -15.76 19.17 -0.75
CA LEU A 79 -16.70 19.87 -1.62
C LEU A 79 -18.02 20.23 -0.95
N GLY A 80 -18.28 19.73 0.27
CA GLY A 80 -19.56 19.89 0.97
C GLY A 80 -20.66 19.02 0.36
N ALA A 81 -21.51 18.42 1.20
CA ALA A 81 -22.72 17.76 0.73
C ALA A 81 -23.75 18.81 0.27
N GLY A 82 -23.61 19.33 -0.95
CA GLY A 82 -24.68 20.08 -1.60
C GLY A 82 -24.24 21.30 -2.39
N THR A 83 -24.40 21.21 -3.70
CA THR A 83 -25.07 22.28 -4.44
C THR A 83 -26.57 22.20 -4.13
N ALA A 84 -26.97 22.59 -2.92
CA ALA A 84 -28.34 23.08 -2.71
C ALA A 84 -28.27 24.57 -2.98
N GLN A 85 -28.56 24.95 -4.22
CA GLN A 85 -28.74 26.33 -4.60
C GLN A 85 -30.19 26.70 -4.24
N ASP A 86 -30.34 27.56 -3.23
CA ASP A 86 -31.59 28.29 -2.98
C ASP A 86 -31.88 29.28 -4.13
#